data_AF-A0A7I7RU33-F1
#
_entry.id   AF-A0A7I7RU33-F1
#
_cell.length_a   1.000
_cell.length_b   1.000
_cell.length_c   1.000
_cell.angle_alpha   90.00
_cell.angle_beta   90.00
_cell.angle_gamma   90.00
#
_symmetry.space_group_name_H-M   'P 1'
#
loop_
_entity.id
_entity.type
_entity.pdbx_description
1 polymer ?
#
loop_
_entity_poly.entity_id
_entity_poly.type
_entity_poly.pdbx_seq_one_letter_code
_entity_poly.pdbx_strand_id
1 'polypeptide(L)' 'MSKRAEYMHALYEGSLAEPGDRNPYNGQSLVLAKLWMRGYRRMLHVRIETGPAMQRYRGVDDWTASPPEWGPGGRELR' A
#
# COMPACT_ATOMS: atom_id res chain seq x y z
N MET A 1 29.97 -8.44 4.13
CA MET A 1 28.79 -7.68 4.63
C MET A 1 28.42 -8.21 6.00
N SER A 2 27.92 -7.38 6.92
CA SER A 2 27.42 -7.87 8.21
C SER A 2 25.98 -8.38 8.08
N LYS A 3 25.53 -9.27 8.99
CA LYS A 3 24.15 -9.77 9.02
C LYS A 3 23.12 -8.63 9.11
N ARG A 4 23.45 -7.59 9.88
CA ARG A 4 22.64 -6.37 9.98
C ARG A 4 22.57 -5.65 8.63
N ALA A 5 23.68 -5.54 7.90
CA ALA A 5 23.69 -4.90 6.59
C ALA A 5 22.81 -5.66 5.57
N GLU A 6 22.85 -6.99 5.55
CA GLU A 6 21.97 -7.82 4.71
C GLU A 6 20.49 -7.58 5.01
N TYR A 7 20.13 -7.52 6.30
CA TYR A 7 18.75 -7.31 6.72
C TYR A 7 18.24 -5.91 6.35
N MET A 8 19.09 -4.90 6.55
CA MET A 8 18.77 -3.53 6.14
C MET A 8 18.65 -3.41 4.63
N HIS A 9 19.50 -4.12 3.87
CA HIS A 9 19.44 -4.15 2.43
C HIS A 9 18.12 -4.75 1.93
N ALA A 10 17.73 -5.94 2.40
CA ALA A 10 16.48 -6.58 1.99
C ALA A 10 15.25 -5.70 2.31
N LEU A 11 15.23 -5.05 3.49
CA LEU A 11 14.17 -4.10 3.85
C LEU A 11 14.12 -2.91 2.90
N TYR A 12 15.28 -2.32 2.58
CA TYR A 12 15.38 -1.16 1.71
C TYR A 12 15.00 -1.48 0.27
N GLU A 13 15.49 -2.59 -0.26
CA GLU A 13 15.16 -3.08 -1.60
C GLU A 13 13.64 -3.27 -1.76
N GLY A 14 12.97 -3.86 -0.77
CA GLY A 14 11.52 -3.97 -0.78
C GLY A 14 10.81 -2.63 -0.84
N SER A 15 11.34 -1.60 -0.18
CA SER A 15 10.75 -0.24 -0.22
C SER A 15 10.96 0.50 -1.54
N LEU A 16 11.92 0.06 -2.36
CA LEU A 16 12.19 0.60 -3.69
C LEU A 16 11.47 -0.14 -4.83
N ALA A 17 10.92 -1.31 -4.55
CA ALA A 17 10.24 -2.14 -5.54
C ALA A 17 8.98 -1.46 -6.15
N GLU A 18 8.54 -2.01 -7.28
CA GLU A 18 7.34 -1.59 -8.01
C GLU A 18 6.17 -2.56 -7.81
N PRO A 19 4.91 -2.09 -7.92
CA PRO A 19 3.75 -2.95 -7.80
C PRO A 19 3.80 -4.12 -8.79
N GLY A 20 3.77 -5.35 -8.27
CA GLY A 20 3.88 -6.56 -9.06
C GLY A 20 5.26 -7.22 -9.05
N ASP A 21 6.28 -6.53 -8.51
CA ASP A 21 7.60 -7.12 -8.36
C ASP A 21 7.59 -8.37 -7.48
N ARG A 22 8.39 -9.35 -7.90
CA ARG A 22 8.55 -10.61 -7.16
C ARG A 22 9.62 -10.44 -6.09
N ASN A 23 9.37 -11.00 -4.92
CA ASN A 23 10.35 -11.01 -3.82
C ASN A 23 11.55 -11.91 -4.20
N PRO A 24 12.77 -11.34 -4.35
CA PRO A 24 13.93 -12.10 -4.82
C PRO A 24 14.44 -13.10 -3.78
N TYR A 25 14.08 -12.93 -2.51
CA TYR A 25 14.51 -13.79 -1.40
C TYR A 25 13.58 -15.00 -1.16
N ASN A 26 12.47 -15.10 -1.91
CA ASN A 26 11.55 -16.22 -1.79
C ASN A 26 12.27 -17.55 -2.09
N GLY A 27 12.14 -18.52 -1.18
CA GLY A 27 12.81 -19.82 -1.29
C GLY A 27 14.30 -19.82 -0.93
N GLN A 28 14.92 -18.64 -0.73
CA GLN A 28 16.32 -18.52 -0.33
C GLN A 28 16.47 -18.27 1.17
N SER A 29 15.67 -17.35 1.73
CA SER A 29 15.71 -17.01 3.15
C SER A 29 14.39 -16.42 3.62
N LEU A 30 13.75 -17.10 4.58
CA LEU A 30 12.48 -16.65 5.15
C LEU A 30 12.60 -15.26 5.82
N VAL A 31 13.73 -14.99 6.48
CA VAL A 31 13.95 -13.72 7.19
C VAL A 31 14.09 -12.57 6.19
N LEU A 32 14.92 -12.74 5.15
CA LEU A 32 15.11 -11.72 4.12
C LEU A 32 13.81 -11.48 3.34
N ALA A 33 13.09 -12.56 3.00
CA ALA A 33 11.79 -12.45 2.33
C ALA A 33 10.78 -11.63 3.15
N LYS A 34 10.71 -11.85 4.47
CA LYS A 34 9.83 -11.06 5.36
C LYS A 34 10.24 -9.59 5.45
N LEU A 35 11.54 -9.30 5.48
CA LEU A 35 12.05 -7.93 5.53
C LEU A 35 11.76 -7.18 4.23
N TRP A 36 12.01 -7.81 3.08
CA TRP A 36 11.65 -7.26 1.77
C TRP A 36 10.14 -6.99 1.69
N MET A 37 9.32 -7.96 2.10
CA MET A 37 7.85 -7.80 2.08
C MET A 37 7.38 -6.66 2.99
N ARG A 38 8.05 -6.43 4.13
CA ARG A 38 7.75 -5.29 5.00
C ARG A 38 8.04 -3.96 4.30
N GLY A 39 9.18 -3.85 3.61
CA GLY A 39 9.51 -2.67 2.79
C GLY A 39 8.48 -2.44 1.69
N TYR A 40 8.14 -3.51 0.95
CA TYR A 40 7.17 -3.49 -0.14
C TYR A 40 5.79 -3.04 0.31
N ARG A 41 5.27 -3.58 1.42
CA ARG A 41 3.97 -3.16 1.98
C ARG A 41 3.98 -1.69 2.42
N ARG A 42 5.08 -1.22 3.02
CA ARG A 42 5.20 0.20 3.39
C ARG A 42 5.13 1.09 2.14
N MET A 43 5.85 0.72 1.08
CA MET A 43 5.80 1.44 -0.19
C MET A 43 4.38 1.44 -0.78
N LEU A 44 3.71 0.27 -0.84
CA LEU A 44 2.34 0.18 -1.35
C LEU A 44 1.37 1.05 -0.57
N HIS A 45 1.45 1.01 0.77
CA HIS A 45 0.62 1.83 1.63
C HIS A 45 0.82 3.32 1.34
N VAL A 46 2.06 3.80 1.20
CA VAL A 46 2.32 5.19 0.83
C VAL A 46 1.69 5.52 -0.53
N ARG A 47 1.91 4.71 -1.57
CA ARG A 47 1.35 4.96 -2.92
C ARG A 47 -0.18 4.99 -2.93
N ILE A 48 -0.82 4.11 -2.17
CA ILE A 48 -2.29 4.06 -2.05
C ILE A 48 -2.79 5.30 -1.32
N GLU A 49 -2.25 5.58 -0.13
CA GLU A 49 -2.77 6.62 0.77
C GLU A 49 -2.48 8.06 0.30
N THR A 50 -1.45 8.26 -0.53
CA THR A 50 -1.11 9.60 -1.07
C THR A 50 -1.63 9.82 -2.49
N GLY A 51 -2.20 8.80 -3.13
CA GLY A 51 -2.70 8.89 -4.50
C GLY A 51 -3.90 9.85 -4.65
N PRO A 52 -4.11 10.44 -5.84
CA PRO A 52 -5.23 11.36 -6.09
C PRO A 52 -6.61 10.75 -5.79
N ALA A 53 -6.76 9.44 -5.99
CA ALA A 53 -8.01 8.73 -5.67
C ALA A 53 -8.30 8.73 -4.17
N MET A 54 -7.31 8.45 -3.31
CA MET A 54 -7.48 8.52 -1.85
C MET A 54 -7.64 9.95 -1.35
N GLN A 55 -6.96 10.92 -1.96
CA GLN A 55 -7.19 12.34 -1.64
C GLN A 55 -8.63 12.75 -1.94
N ARG A 56 -9.19 12.35 -3.09
CA ARG A 56 -10.61 12.56 -3.40
C ARG A 56 -11.52 11.83 -2.42
N TYR A 57 -11.26 10.55 -2.16
CA TYR A 57 -12.07 9.75 -1.23
C TYR A 57 -12.16 10.42 0.15
N ARG A 58 -11.02 10.85 0.71
CA ARG A 58 -10.97 11.56 1.99
C ARG A 58 -11.56 12.97 1.93
N GLY A 59 -11.51 13.64 0.78
CA GLY A 59 -12.19 14.92 0.57
C GLY A 59 -13.71 14.78 0.47
N VAL A 60 -14.20 13.61 0.05
CA VAL A 60 -15.62 13.25 0.03
C VAL A 60 -16.12 12.88 1.43
N ASP A 61 -15.24 12.71 2.44
CA ASP A 61 -15.64 12.45 3.83
C ASP A 61 -16.42 13.59 4.51
N ASP A 62 -16.60 14.74 3.85
CA ASP A 62 -17.74 15.61 4.11
C ASP A 62 -19.03 15.11 3.42
N TRP A 63 -19.30 13.81 3.57
CA TRP A 63 -20.54 13.14 3.12
C TRP A 63 -21.78 13.81 3.71
N THR A 64 -21.61 14.54 4.81
CA THR A 64 -22.65 15.30 5.50
C THR A 64 -23.01 16.62 4.81
N ALA A 65 -22.07 17.30 4.14
CA ALA A 65 -22.37 18.57 3.47
C ALA A 65 -22.91 18.41 2.05
N SER A 66 -22.58 17.32 1.34
CA SER A 66 -23.10 17.04 -0.01
C SER A 66 -23.09 15.54 -0.32
N PRO A 67 -24.17 14.81 0.00
CA PRO A 67 -24.27 13.38 -0.27
C PRO A 67 -24.28 13.12 -1.79
N PRO A 68 -23.48 12.18 -2.31
CA PRO A 68 -23.55 11.79 -3.70
C PRO A 68 -24.82 10.98 -3.96
N GLU A 69 -25.31 11.10 -5.20
CA GLU A 69 -26.55 10.48 -5.69
C GLU A 69 -26.61 8.94 -5.57
N TRP A 70 -25.47 8.27 -5.40
CA TRP A 70 -25.35 6.81 -5.24
C TRP A 70 -25.21 6.37 -3.77
N GLY A 71 -25.31 7.29 -2.81
CA GLY A 71 -25.26 7.00 -1.38
C GLY A 71 -26.53 6.29 -0.87
N PRO A 72 -26.53 5.81 0.40
CA PRO A 72 -27.63 5.02 0.98
C PRO A 72 -28.99 5.74 1.11
N GLY A 73 -29.18 6.92 0.52
CA GLY A 73 -30.47 7.61 0.37
C GLY A 73 -30.92 7.85 -1.09
N GLY A 74 -30.17 7.35 -2.07
CA GLY A 74 -30.40 7.61 -3.50
C GLY A 74 -30.95 6.40 -4.26
N ARG A 75 -32.28 6.34 -4.37
CA ARG A 75 -33.13 5.39 -5.13
C ARG A 75 -33.76 4.25 -4.31
N GLU A 76 -34.96 4.54 -3.81
CA GLU A 76 -36.06 3.61 -4.04
C GLU A 76 -36.22 3.44 -5.56
N LEU A 77 -35.76 2.31 -6.08
CA LEU A 77 -36.04 1.87 -7.43
C LEU A 77 -37.54 1.53 -7.50
N ARG A 78 -38.31 2.37 -8.21
CA ARG A 78 -39.58 1.96 -8.82
C ARG A 78 -39.32 1.21 -10.12
#